data_AF-A0A967FHA7-F1
#
_entry.id   AF-A0A967FHA7-F1
#
_cell.length_a   1.000
_cell.length_b   1.000
_cell.length_c   1.000
_cell.angle_alpha   90.00
_cell.angle_beta   90.00
_cell.angle_gamma   90.00
#
_symmetry.space_group_name_H-M   'P 1'
#
loop_
_entity.id
_entity.type
_entity.pdbx_description
1 polymer ?
#
loop_
_entity_poly.entity_id
_entity_poly.type
_entity_poly.pdbx_seq_one_letter_code
_entity_poly.pdbx_strand_id
1 'polypeptide(L)' 'MTPLDSKMPEKLSRLPELAYNLWWSWNPDGRNLFRQLDLTLWRSSNHNPVQMLKEISSKGLEQAAKDSVFYNQYKKALI' A
#
# COMPACT_ATOMS: atom_id res chain seq x y z
N MET A 1 -7.32 3.28 -14.01
CA MET A 1 -7.73 4.52 -13.34
C MET A 1 -8.61 4.16 -12.15
N THR A 2 -8.03 3.80 -11.02
CA THR A 2 -8.80 3.65 -9.77
C THR A 2 -8.94 5.00 -9.08
N PRO A 3 -9.94 5.22 -8.22
CA PRO A 3 -10.13 6.48 -7.51
C PRO A 3 -8.94 6.90 -6.62
N LEU A 4 -8.02 5.99 -6.34
CA LEU A 4 -6.84 6.22 -5.51
C LEU A 4 -5.63 6.77 -6.28
N ASP A 5 -5.64 6.68 -7.62
CA ASP A 5 -4.45 6.94 -8.45
C ASP A 5 -3.96 8.40 -8.32
N SER A 6 -4.88 9.36 -8.16
CA SER A 6 -4.55 10.80 -8.07
C SER A 6 -3.80 11.20 -6.79
N LYS A 7 -3.81 10.35 -5.75
CA LYS A 7 -3.16 10.60 -4.46
C LYS A 7 -1.77 9.96 -4.36
N MET A 8 -1.44 9.05 -5.27
CA MET A 8 -0.22 8.26 -5.17
C MET A 8 1.01 9.04 -5.67
N PRO A 9 2.14 8.99 -4.94
CA PRO A 9 3.41 9.45 -5.49
C PRO A 9 3.83 8.56 -6.66
N GLU A 10 4.54 9.12 -7.63
CA GLU A 10 4.92 8.43 -8.88
C GLU A 10 5.57 7.05 -8.64
N LYS A 11 6.46 6.96 -7.63
CA LYS A 11 7.14 5.72 -7.24
C LYS A 11 6.21 4.61 -6.75
N LEU A 12 5.04 4.95 -6.21
CA LEU A 12 4.04 4.02 -5.67
C LEU A 12 2.74 4.06 -6.48
N SER A 13 2.79 4.56 -7.72
CA SER A 13 1.62 4.74 -8.59
C SER A 13 0.78 3.46 -8.76
N ARG A 14 1.40 2.28 -8.70
CA ARG A 14 0.73 0.98 -8.84
C ARG A 14 0.31 0.34 -7.52
N LEU A 15 0.52 1.01 -6.38
CA LEU A 15 0.08 0.50 -5.07
C LEU A 15 -1.45 0.28 -4.99
N PRO A 16 -2.31 1.11 -5.62
CA PRO A 16 -3.74 0.83 -5.71
C PRO A 16 -4.05 -0.48 -6.45
N GLU A 17 -3.30 -0.83 -7.50
CA GLU A 17 -3.48 -2.10 -8.21
C GLU A 17 -3.33 -3.28 -7.25
N LEU A 18 -2.31 -3.25 -6.38
CA LEU A 18 -2.11 -4.27 -5.36
C LEU A 18 -3.23 -4.30 -4.32
N ALA A 19 -3.79 -3.15 -3.96
CA ALA A 19 -4.89 -3.08 -2.98
C ALA A 19 -6.20 -3.65 -3.51
N TYR A 20 -6.48 -3.46 -4.81
CA TYR A 20 -7.66 -4.01 -5.49
C TYR A 20 -7.47 -5.46 -5.96
N ASN A 21 -6.24 -5.96 -6.00
CA ASN A 21 -5.96 -7.33 -6.38
C ASN A 21 -6.12 -8.28 -5.18
N LEU A 22 -7.11 -9.20 -5.23
CA LEU A 22 -7.38 -10.14 -4.14
C LEU A 22 -6.17 -11.02 -3.73
N TRP A 23 -5.14 -11.11 -4.58
CA TRP A 23 -3.87 -11.77 -4.29
C TRP A 23 -3.26 -11.43 -2.93
N TRP A 24 -3.36 -10.17 -2.49
CA TRP A 24 -2.80 -9.76 -1.20
C TRP A 24 -3.43 -10.52 -0.03
N SER A 25 -4.68 -10.97 -0.16
CA SER A 25 -5.44 -11.57 0.94
C SER A 25 -4.95 -12.97 1.29
N TRP A 26 -4.40 -13.71 0.32
CA TRP A 26 -3.83 -15.05 0.55
C TRP A 26 -2.30 -15.07 0.53
N ASN A 27 -1.64 -14.08 -0.06
CA ASN A 27 -0.18 -13.99 -0.03
C ASN A 27 0.34 -13.29 1.26
N PRO A 28 1.16 -13.96 2.10
CA PRO A 28 1.76 -13.34 3.28
C PRO A 28 2.53 -12.05 2.99
N ASP A 29 3.25 -11.99 1.87
CA ASP A 29 4.04 -10.80 1.48
C ASP A 29 3.14 -9.62 1.13
N GLY A 30 2.00 -9.89 0.49
CA GLY A 30 0.98 -8.88 0.20
C GLY A 30 0.35 -8.31 1.47
N ARG A 31 -0.04 -9.17 2.43
CA ARG A 31 -0.51 -8.70 3.75
C ARG A 31 0.57 -7.92 4.49
N ASN A 32 1.81 -8.38 4.44
CA ASN A 32 2.91 -7.74 5.15
C ASN A 32 3.28 -6.39 4.55
N LEU A 33 3.11 -6.20 3.23
CA LEU A 33 3.29 -4.92 2.56
C LEU A 33 2.38 -3.83 3.16
N PHE A 34 1.07 -4.08 3.24
CA PHE A 34 0.14 -3.11 3.82
C PHE A 34 0.34 -2.95 5.33
N ARG A 35 0.73 -4.02 6.04
CA ARG A 35 1.08 -3.94 7.46
C ARG A 35 2.31 -3.06 7.72
N GLN A 36 3.32 -3.11 6.87
CA GLN A 36 4.54 -2.30 6.97
C GLN A 36 4.30 -0.84 6.58
N LEU A 37 3.36 -0.58 5.67
CA LEU A 37 3.02 0.77 5.25
C LEU A 37 2.57 1.62 6.45
N ASP A 38 1.65 1.10 7.25
CA ASP A 38 1.24 1.68 8.54
C ASP A 38 0.41 0.64 9.31
N LEU A 39 0.98 0.10 10.40
CA LEU A 39 0.34 -0.94 11.19
C LEU A 39 -0.95 -0.46 11.89
N THR A 40 -0.98 0.81 12.30
CA THR A 40 -2.13 1.39 13.00
C THR A 40 -3.30 1.56 12.03
N LEU A 41 -3.05 2.14 10.86
CA LEU A 41 -4.05 2.27 9.80
C LEU A 41 -4.48 0.91 9.27
N TRP A 42 -3.57 -0.05 9.18
CA TRP A 42 -3.90 -1.42 8.78
C TRP A 42 -4.92 -2.06 9.73
N ARG A 43 -4.78 -1.83 11.03
CA ARG A 43 -5.73 -2.33 12.04
C ARG A 43 -7.04 -1.53 12.06
N SER A 44 -6.97 -0.19 12.00
CA SER A 44 -8.17 0.66 12.04
C SER A 44 -9.06 0.49 10.82
N SER A 45 -8.47 0.22 9.65
CA SER A 45 -9.18 -0.09 8.41
C SER A 45 -9.75 -1.52 8.37
N ASN A 46 -9.68 -2.28 9.47
CA ASN A 46 -10.07 -3.68 9.55
C ASN A 46 -9.38 -4.54 8.47
N HIS A 47 -8.07 -4.32 8.27
CA HIS A 47 -7.26 -5.03 7.28
C HIS A 47 -7.76 -4.85 5.83
N ASN A 48 -8.35 -3.70 5.53
CA ASN A 48 -8.79 -3.33 4.18
C ASN A 48 -7.78 -2.37 3.54
N PRO A 49 -6.96 -2.82 2.58
CA PRO A 49 -5.92 -1.98 1.99
C PRO A 49 -6.50 -0.82 1.16
N VAL A 50 -7.67 -0.99 0.55
CA VAL A 50 -8.33 0.09 -0.19
C VAL A 50 -8.75 1.20 0.78
N GLN A 51 -9.35 0.85 1.91
CA GLN A 51 -9.74 1.83 2.93
C GLN A 51 -8.51 2.50 3.56
N MET A 52 -7.48 1.72 3.88
CA MET A 52 -6.20 2.20 4.37
C MET A 52 -5.58 3.27 3.45
N LEU A 53 -5.57 3.04 2.13
CA LEU A 53 -5.04 4.00 1.15
C LEU A 53 -5.90 5.28 1.01
N LYS A 54 -7.21 5.19 1.29
CA LYS A 54 -8.06 6.39 1.39
C LYS A 54 -7.70 7.24 2.60
N GLU A 55 -7.38 6.61 3.72
CA GLU A 55 -7.13 7.27 5.01
C GLU A 55 -5.68 7.79 5.18
N ILE A 56 -4.68 7.09 4.63
CA ILE A 56 -3.28 7.45 4.79
C ILE A 56 -3.00 8.87 4.28
N SER A 57 -2.23 9.67 5.01
CA SER A 57 -1.89 11.02 4.55
C SER A 57 -0.92 10.99 3.36
N SER A 58 -0.92 12.03 2.53
CA SER A 58 0.08 12.18 1.44
C SER A 58 1.51 12.13 1.98
N LYS A 59 1.75 12.70 3.17
CA LYS A 59 3.04 12.63 3.86
C LYS A 59 3.45 11.19 4.19
N GLY A 60 2.52 10.35 4.64
CA GLY A 60 2.78 8.93 4.91
C GLY A 60 3.16 8.16 3.64
N LEU A 61 2.46 8.43 2.53
CA LEU A 61 2.79 7.84 1.23
C LEU A 61 4.17 8.29 0.72
N GLU A 62 4.51 9.57 0.87
CA GLU A 62 5.83 10.08 0.52
C GLU A 62 6.95 9.49 1.37
N GLN A 63 6.71 9.30 2.68
CA GLN A 63 7.66 8.65 3.57
C GLN A 63 7.88 7.19 3.16
N ALA A 64 6.81 6.45 2.89
CA ALA A 64 6.91 5.08 2.37
C ALA A 64 7.65 5.02 1.03
N ALA A 65 7.44 6.00 0.14
CA ALA A 65 8.14 6.09 -1.14
C ALA A 65 9.65 6.40 -1.02
N LYS A 66 10.07 6.98 0.11
CA LYS A 66 11.47 7.27 0.44
C LYS A 66 12.13 6.15 1.24
N ASP A 67 11.34 5.31 1.91
CA ASP A 67 11.84 4.14 2.63
C ASP A 67 12.27 3.05 1.63
N SER A 68 13.57 2.75 1.63
CA SER A 68 14.17 1.76 0.74
C SER A 68 13.73 0.33 1.06
N VAL A 69 13.45 0.04 2.34
CA VAL A 69 12.99 -1.30 2.77
C VAL A 69 11.58 -1.54 2.24
N PHE A 70 10.67 -0.59 2.49
CA PHE A 70 9.31 -0.66 1.98
C PHE A 70 9.28 -0.73 0.45
N TYR A 71 10.05 0.13 -0.23
CA TYR A 71 10.07 0.17 -1.69
C TYR A 71 10.54 -1.15 -2.31
N ASN A 72 11.52 -1.81 -1.71
CA ASN A 72 11.98 -3.13 -2.17
C ASN A 72 10.89 -4.21 -1.97
N GLN A 73 10.15 -4.18 -0.86
CA GLN A 73 9.03 -5.09 -0.63
C GLN A 73 7.89 -4.84 -1.61
N TYR A 74 7.56 -3.58 -1.87
CA TYR A 74 6.59 -3.17 -2.88
C TYR A 74 6.95 -3.69 -4.27
N LYS A 75 8.20 -3.55 -4.70
CA LYS A 75 8.67 -4.06 -6.00
C LYS A 75 8.54 -5.58 -6.12
N LYS A 76 8.76 -6.33 -5.03
CA LYS A 76 8.58 -7.79 -5.01
C LYS A 76 7.12 -8.20 -5.17
N ALA A 77 6.18 -7.38 -4.71
CA ALA A 77 4.74 -7.64 -4.85
C ALA A 77 4.20 -7.29 -6.25
N LEU A 78 4.94 -6.54 -7.07
CA LEU A 78 4.56 -6.16 -8.44
C LEU A 78 4.97 -7.18 -9.52
N ILE A 79 5.57 -8.30 -9.13
CA ILE A 79 6.09 -9.34 -10.04
C ILE A 79 4.94 -10.15 -10.63
#